data_AF-A0A0N4VLF9-F1
#
_entry.id   AF-A0A0N4VLF9-F1
#
_cell.length_a   1.000
_cell.length_b   1.000
_cell.length_c   1.000
_cell.angle_alpha   90.00
_cell.angle_beta   90.00
_cell.angle_gamma   90.00
#
_symmetry.space_group_name_H-M   'P 1'
#
loop_
_entity.id
_entity.type
_entity.pdbx_description
1 polymer ?
#
loop_
_entity_poly.entity_id
_entity_poly.type
_entity_poly.pdbx_seq_one_letter_code
_entity_poly.pdbx_strand_id
1 'polypeptide(L)'
;AWTEFYEFNDSDLRAARQAIEEVTANLQQENQIPWEFIHGLMQMVFYGNRINKIHDNNVLMAYVKENFNLKVINGKVMELKNKIKIPVSSRLQDYINATENQFQHEDSPLLFGLPENVAISWEIKQSKSLLQKLRHAQLETNEGTEIDQNRWHTTVTSILGLWKRLNAQNTLHITAAIQPENTDDPIEQALILEYTHAVHIVSLK
;
A
#
# COMPACT_ATOMS: atom_id res chain seq x y z
N ALA A 1 1.12 -4.49 3.51
CA ALA A 1 0.97 -3.90 2.15
C ALA A 1 1.58 -2.51 2.18
N TRP A 2 2.00 -2.00 1.02
CA TRP A 2 2.60 -0.66 0.89
C TRP A 2 1.51 0.40 0.73
N THR A 3 1.74 1.60 1.26
CA THR A 3 0.81 2.72 1.07
C THR A 3 1.01 3.46 -0.26
N GLU A 4 2.21 3.36 -0.83
CA GLU A 4 2.62 3.99 -2.09
C GLU A 4 3.34 2.98 -2.99
N PHE A 5 3.45 3.34 -4.28
CA PHE A 5 4.25 2.58 -5.22
C PHE A 5 5.72 2.96 -5.05
N TYR A 6 6.54 1.99 -4.65
CA TYR A 6 7.99 2.12 -4.57
C TYR A 6 8.64 1.37 -5.72
N GLU A 7 9.51 2.05 -6.45
CA GLU A 7 10.26 1.46 -7.55
C GLU A 7 11.47 0.68 -7.01
N PHE A 8 11.24 -0.57 -6.59
CA PHE A 8 12.33 -1.51 -6.30
C PHE A 8 12.82 -2.13 -7.60
N ASN A 9 14.14 -2.13 -7.82
CA ASN A 9 14.72 -2.55 -9.08
C ASN A 9 15.89 -3.54 -8.89
N ASP A 10 16.36 -4.13 -10.00
CA ASP A 10 17.46 -5.09 -9.97
C ASP A 10 18.80 -4.49 -9.53
N SER A 11 18.96 -3.16 -9.63
CA SER A 11 20.19 -2.51 -9.15
C SER A 11 20.29 -2.55 -7.64
N ASP A 12 19.16 -2.43 -6.93
CA ASP A 12 19.09 -2.57 -5.47
C ASP A 12 19.48 -3.99 -5.06
N LEU A 13 18.94 -4.99 -5.76
CA LEU A 13 19.25 -6.40 -5.52
C LEU A 13 20.75 -6.67 -5.73
N ARG A 14 21.33 -6.15 -6.82
CA ARG A 14 22.77 -6.31 -7.11
C ARG A 14 23.64 -5.66 -6.04
N ALA A 15 23.31 -4.44 -5.62
CA ALA A 15 24.04 -3.72 -4.59
C ALA A 15 23.94 -4.41 -3.23
N ALA A 16 22.74 -4.86 -2.85
CA ALA A 16 22.50 -5.61 -1.62
C ALA A 16 23.25 -6.94 -1.60
N ARG A 17 23.25 -7.69 -2.72
CA ARG A 17 24.02 -8.94 -2.88
C ARG A 17 25.51 -8.69 -2.68
N GLN A 18 26.07 -7.68 -3.37
CA GLN A 18 27.50 -7.37 -3.26
C GLN A 18 27.88 -7.01 -1.82
N ALA A 19 27.08 -6.20 -1.14
CA ALA A 19 27.35 -5.84 0.26
C ALA A 19 27.26 -7.06 1.19
N ILE A 20 26.32 -7.98 0.98
CA ILE A 20 26.26 -9.23 1.75
C ILE A 20 27.50 -10.09 1.48
N GLU A 21 27.94 -10.21 0.23
CA GLU A 21 29.17 -10.94 -0.13
C GLU A 21 30.39 -10.33 0.57
N GLU A 22 30.51 -9.01 0.61
CA GLU A 22 31.60 -8.31 1.31
C GLU A 22 31.53 -8.53 2.83
N VAL A 23 30.34 -8.43 3.43
CA VAL A 23 30.14 -8.69 4.86
C VAL A 23 30.48 -10.13 5.22
N THR A 24 30.06 -11.09 4.40
CA THR A 24 30.26 -12.52 4.68
C THR A 24 31.67 -13.00 4.36
N ALA A 25 32.34 -12.44 3.35
CA ALA A 25 33.75 -12.74 3.04
C ALA A 25 34.70 -12.36 4.18
N ASN A 26 34.35 -11.33 4.95
CA ASN A 26 35.13 -10.86 6.10
C ASN A 26 34.81 -11.61 7.41
N LEU A 27 33.87 -12.56 7.40
CA LEU A 27 33.59 -13.39 8.57
C LEU A 27 34.66 -14.48 8.70
N GLN A 28 35.44 -14.43 9.79
CA GLN A 28 36.27 -15.56 10.21
C GLN A 28 35.36 -16.73 10.64
N GLN A 29 35.86 -17.97 10.57
CA GLN A 29 35.06 -19.20 10.79
C GLN A 29 34.31 -19.25 12.14
N GLU A 30 34.73 -18.49 13.15
CA GLU A 30 34.10 -18.42 14.47
C GLU A 30 33.15 -17.23 14.65
N ASN A 31 33.06 -16.31 13.67
CA ASN A 31 32.24 -15.12 13.79
C ASN A 31 30.77 -15.39 13.43
N GLN A 32 29.87 -14.93 14.29
CA GLN A 32 28.44 -14.91 14.02
C GLN A 32 28.12 -13.86 12.96
N ILE A 33 27.16 -14.16 12.07
CA ILE A 33 26.68 -13.22 11.06
C ILE A 33 26.07 -11.99 11.77
N PRO A 34 26.50 -10.75 11.45
CA PRO A 34 26.00 -9.54 12.07
C PRO A 34 24.62 -9.16 11.50
N TRP A 35 23.57 -9.86 11.94
CA TRP A 35 22.21 -9.68 11.42
C TRP A 35 21.70 -8.24 11.50
N GLU A 36 21.91 -7.57 12.65
CA GLU A 36 21.47 -6.17 12.83
C GLU A 36 22.14 -5.21 11.83
N PHE A 37 23.40 -5.47 11.47
CA PHE A 37 24.10 -4.69 10.45
C PHE A 37 23.49 -4.91 9.07
N ILE A 38 23.21 -6.16 8.70
CA ILE A 38 22.54 -6.50 7.43
C ILE A 38 21.14 -5.87 7.38
N HIS A 39 20.39 -5.93 8.48
CA HIS A 39 19.06 -5.31 8.56
C HIS A 39 19.14 -3.79 8.38
N GLY A 40 20.09 -3.15 9.06
CA GLY A 40 20.35 -1.72 8.91
C GLY A 40 20.74 -1.32 7.49
N LEU A 41 21.57 -2.11 6.81
CA LEU A 41 21.93 -1.87 5.40
C LEU A 41 20.70 -1.97 4.48
N MET A 42 19.90 -3.02 4.62
CA MET A 42 18.68 -3.20 3.83
C MET A 42 17.68 -2.06 4.05
N GLN A 43 17.50 -1.65 5.31
CA GLN A 43 16.56 -0.62 5.71
C GLN A 43 17.03 0.79 5.31
N MET A 44 18.30 1.14 5.52
CA MET A 44 18.75 2.54 5.40
C MET A 44 19.38 2.83 4.04
N VAL A 45 20.02 1.84 3.41
CA VAL A 45 20.86 2.07 2.22
C VAL A 45 20.18 1.58 0.95
N PHE A 46 19.74 0.32 0.93
CA PHE A 46 19.26 -0.30 -0.30
C PHE A 46 17.79 -0.03 -0.61
N TYR A 47 16.89 -0.41 0.30
CA TYR A 47 15.46 -0.39 0.02
C TYR A 47 14.71 0.77 0.68
N GLY A 48 15.10 1.20 1.89
CA GLY A 48 14.34 2.23 2.61
C GLY A 48 14.70 3.68 2.28
N ASN A 49 15.70 3.94 1.43
CA ASN A 49 16.00 5.29 0.93
C ASN A 49 14.82 5.91 0.15
N ARG A 50 13.95 5.08 -0.44
CA ARG A 50 12.74 5.50 -1.17
C ARG A 50 11.51 5.57 -0.28
N ILE A 51 11.58 5.03 0.93
CA ILE A 51 10.43 4.92 1.82
C ILE A 51 10.41 6.11 2.77
N ASN A 52 9.44 7.00 2.53
CA ASN A 52 9.18 8.18 3.36
C ASN A 52 8.23 7.90 4.54
N LYS A 53 7.39 6.86 4.47
CA LYS A 53 6.39 6.59 5.50
C LYS A 53 6.89 5.60 6.55
N ILE A 54 6.68 5.95 7.81
CA ILE A 54 7.06 5.13 8.97
C ILE A 54 6.39 3.75 8.91
N HIS A 55 5.11 3.69 8.52
CA HIS A 55 4.40 2.41 8.38
C HIS A 55 5.05 1.48 7.36
N ASP A 56 5.35 2.00 6.17
CA ASP A 56 5.98 1.25 5.10
C ASP A 56 7.40 0.82 5.48
N ASN A 57 8.13 1.67 6.20
CA ASN A 57 9.45 1.32 6.71
C ASN A 57 9.38 0.16 7.73
N ASN A 58 8.36 0.14 8.59
CA ASN A 58 8.11 -0.99 9.50
C ASN A 58 7.77 -2.28 8.75
N VAL A 59 7.01 -2.18 7.65
CA VAL A 59 6.71 -3.32 6.77
C VAL A 59 8.01 -3.85 6.13
N LEU A 60 8.88 -2.96 5.61
CA LEU A 60 10.20 -3.37 5.09
C LEU A 60 11.00 -4.13 6.15
N MET A 61 11.10 -3.56 7.34
CA MET A 61 11.87 -4.14 8.43
C MET A 61 11.30 -5.50 8.88
N ALA A 62 9.97 -5.67 8.85
CA ALA A 62 9.33 -6.96 9.11
C ALA A 62 9.77 -8.02 8.09
N TYR A 63 9.72 -7.71 6.78
CA TYR A 63 10.21 -8.63 5.74
C TYR A 63 11.70 -8.94 5.88
N VAL A 64 12.52 -7.93 6.16
CA VAL A 64 13.97 -8.11 6.32
C VAL A 64 14.28 -9.02 7.50
N LYS A 65 13.65 -8.80 8.67
CA LYS A 65 13.85 -9.65 9.85
C LYS A 65 13.29 -11.05 9.69
N GLU A 66 12.17 -11.19 8.98
CA GLU A 66 11.53 -12.49 8.72
C GLU A 66 12.40 -13.38 7.82
N ASN A 67 13.11 -12.81 6.84
CA ASN A 67 13.92 -13.57 5.88
C ASN A 67 15.42 -13.67 6.27
N PHE A 68 16.01 -12.59 6.81
CA PHE A 68 17.42 -12.56 7.18
C PHE A 68 17.59 -12.87 8.66
N ASN A 69 17.51 -14.15 9.02
CA ASN A 69 17.79 -14.59 10.37
C ASN A 69 18.41 -15.98 10.39
N LEU A 70 18.95 -16.35 11.57
CA LEU A 70 19.63 -17.61 11.77
C LEU A 70 18.75 -18.83 11.45
N LYS A 71 17.43 -18.76 11.69
CA LYS A 71 16.52 -19.89 11.47
C LYS A 71 16.31 -20.17 9.98
N VAL A 72 16.19 -19.12 9.17
CA VAL A 72 15.95 -19.26 7.72
C VAL A 72 17.23 -19.63 6.99
N ILE A 73 18.38 -19.03 7.35
CA ILE A 73 19.63 -19.16 6.60
C ILE A 73 20.57 -20.26 7.14
N ASN A 74 20.48 -20.60 8.44
CA ASN A 74 21.34 -21.62 9.05
C ASN A 74 20.54 -22.56 9.99
N GLY A 75 19.22 -22.62 9.84
CA GLY A 75 18.37 -23.49 10.63
C GLY A 75 18.45 -24.94 10.17
N LYS A 76 18.09 -25.86 11.06
CA LYS A 76 17.95 -27.30 10.75
C LYS A 76 16.95 -27.57 9.62
N VAL A 77 16.01 -26.66 9.42
CA VAL A 77 15.00 -26.66 8.38
C VAL A 77 15.00 -25.25 7.80
N MET A 78 15.71 -25.04 6.68
CA MET A 78 15.72 -23.76 5.97
C MET A 78 14.41 -23.60 5.20
N GLU A 79 13.42 -23.00 5.85
CA GLU A 79 12.10 -22.77 5.28
C GLU A 79 11.78 -21.26 5.29
N LEU A 80 11.33 -20.77 4.13
CA LEU A 80 10.66 -19.48 4.04
C LEU A 80 9.24 -19.58 4.60
N LYS A 81 8.57 -18.43 4.67
CA LYS A 81 7.14 -18.36 4.98
C LYS A 81 6.36 -19.34 4.10
N ASN A 82 5.30 -19.93 4.66
CA ASN A 82 4.44 -20.92 4.00
C ASN A 82 5.09 -22.26 3.66
N LYS A 83 6.13 -22.69 4.40
CA LYS A 83 6.77 -24.02 4.26
C LYS A 83 7.47 -24.22 2.91
N ILE A 84 7.88 -23.14 2.26
CA ILE A 84 8.71 -23.19 1.06
C ILE A 84 10.14 -23.54 1.50
N LYS A 85 10.65 -24.67 1.04
CA LYS A 85 11.96 -25.20 1.44
C LYS A 85 13.05 -24.59 0.58
N ILE A 86 14.06 -24.04 1.24
CA ILE A 86 15.27 -23.54 0.60
C ILE A 86 16.23 -24.73 0.39
N PRO A 87 16.66 -25.02 -0.86
CA PRO A 87 17.64 -26.07 -1.13
C PRO A 87 18.97 -25.81 -0.42
N VAL A 88 19.54 -26.87 0.17
CA VAL A 88 20.87 -26.81 0.80
C VAL A 88 21.91 -27.23 -0.24
N SER A 89 22.16 -26.38 -1.23
CA SER A 89 23.11 -26.68 -2.30
C SER A 89 23.86 -25.44 -2.75
N SER A 90 25.05 -25.63 -3.30
CA SER A 90 25.83 -24.61 -3.99
C SER A 90 25.54 -24.57 -5.50
N ARG A 91 24.69 -25.46 -6.02
CA ARG A 91 24.36 -25.56 -7.44
C ARG A 91 23.12 -24.74 -7.75
N LEU A 92 23.25 -23.84 -8.73
CA LEU A 92 22.14 -23.02 -9.23
C LEU A 92 20.93 -23.86 -9.68
N GLN A 93 21.17 -25.00 -10.34
CA GLN A 93 20.13 -25.88 -10.85
C GLN A 93 19.18 -26.39 -9.75
N ASP A 94 19.67 -26.60 -8.54
CA ASP A 94 18.84 -27.09 -7.43
C ASP A 94 17.85 -26.00 -6.97
N TYR A 95 18.23 -24.73 -7.05
CA TYR A 95 17.34 -23.59 -6.79
C TYR A 95 16.32 -23.42 -7.91
N ILE A 96 16.71 -23.55 -9.18
CA ILE A 96 15.79 -23.49 -10.32
C ILE A 96 14.72 -24.59 -10.22
N ASN A 97 15.15 -25.83 -10.00
CA ASN A 97 14.24 -26.96 -9.83
C ASN A 97 13.33 -26.76 -8.61
N ALA A 98 13.82 -26.19 -7.51
CA ALA A 98 12.99 -25.89 -6.35
C ALA A 98 11.94 -24.82 -6.66
N THR A 99 12.28 -23.78 -7.42
CA THR A 99 11.33 -22.75 -7.84
C THR A 99 10.24 -23.30 -8.77
N GLU A 100 10.59 -24.18 -9.71
CA GLU A 100 9.63 -24.76 -10.64
C GLU A 100 8.67 -25.75 -9.97
N ASN A 101 9.14 -26.48 -8.94
CA ASN A 101 8.35 -27.54 -8.31
C ASN A 101 7.54 -27.09 -7.09
N GLN A 102 7.97 -26.04 -6.37
CA GLN A 102 7.33 -25.63 -5.11
C GLN A 102 6.30 -24.52 -5.26
N PHE A 103 6.42 -23.67 -6.30
CA PHE A 103 5.51 -22.56 -6.51
C PHE A 103 4.33 -22.97 -7.40
N GLN A 104 3.14 -22.51 -7.04
CA GLN A 104 1.93 -22.71 -7.83
C GLN A 104 1.87 -21.67 -8.97
N HIS A 105 1.02 -21.89 -9.96
CA HIS A 105 0.80 -20.90 -11.03
C HIS A 105 0.15 -19.61 -10.53
N GLU A 106 -0.60 -19.68 -9.43
CA GLU A 106 -1.23 -18.52 -8.81
C GLU A 106 -0.71 -18.35 -7.37
N ASP A 107 -0.28 -17.13 -7.05
CA ASP A 107 0.25 -16.81 -5.74
C ASP A 107 -0.87 -16.52 -4.73
N SER A 108 -0.84 -17.21 -3.59
CA SER A 108 -1.74 -16.92 -2.48
C SER A 108 -1.31 -15.62 -1.75
N PRO A 109 -2.25 -14.74 -1.36
CA PRO A 109 -1.95 -13.58 -0.51
C PRO A 109 -1.22 -13.92 0.78
N LEU A 110 -1.42 -15.14 1.29
CA LEU A 110 -0.75 -15.64 2.49
C LEU A 110 0.77 -15.65 2.35
N LEU A 111 1.30 -15.88 1.13
CA LEU A 111 2.73 -15.84 0.83
C LEU A 111 3.33 -14.48 1.22
N PHE A 112 2.57 -13.41 1.03
CA PHE A 112 2.96 -12.05 1.34
C PHE A 112 2.57 -11.63 2.77
N GLY A 113 2.04 -12.54 3.58
CA GLY A 113 1.51 -12.22 4.91
C GLY A 113 0.23 -11.37 4.88
N LEU A 114 -0.49 -11.39 3.76
CA LEU A 114 -1.76 -10.69 3.60
C LEU A 114 -2.94 -11.63 3.87
N PRO A 115 -4.06 -11.11 4.41
CA PRO A 115 -5.25 -11.93 4.57
C PRO A 115 -5.89 -12.29 3.22
N GLU A 116 -6.58 -13.43 3.16
CA GLU A 116 -7.18 -13.95 1.92
C GLU A 116 -8.22 -13.01 1.28
N ASN A 117 -8.90 -12.19 2.09
CA ASN A 117 -9.89 -11.23 1.61
C ASN A 117 -9.30 -10.13 0.69
N VAL A 118 -7.98 -9.94 0.70
CA VAL A 118 -7.28 -8.98 -0.16
C VAL A 118 -7.35 -9.40 -1.62
N ALA A 119 -7.31 -10.70 -1.93
CA ALA A 119 -7.44 -11.19 -3.30
C ALA A 119 -8.78 -10.77 -3.92
N ILE A 120 -9.88 -11.03 -3.20
CA ILE A 120 -11.24 -10.65 -3.64
C ILE A 120 -11.33 -9.13 -3.86
N SER A 121 -10.79 -8.35 -2.94
CA SER A 121 -10.83 -6.88 -3.04
C SER A 121 -10.02 -6.38 -4.25
N TRP A 122 -8.88 -7.01 -4.52
CA TRP A 122 -8.04 -6.71 -5.67
C TRP A 122 -8.71 -7.09 -6.99
N GLU A 123 -9.31 -8.28 -7.08
CA GLU A 123 -10.05 -8.75 -8.26
C GLU A 123 -11.21 -7.83 -8.62
N ILE A 124 -12.00 -7.42 -7.62
CA ILE A 124 -13.10 -6.46 -7.83
C ILE A 124 -12.57 -5.14 -8.39
N LYS A 125 -11.44 -4.64 -7.86
CA LYS A 125 -10.82 -3.40 -8.32
C LYS A 125 -10.31 -3.53 -9.75
N GLN A 126 -9.63 -4.63 -10.08
CA GLN A 126 -9.12 -4.89 -11.43
C GLN A 126 -10.25 -5.06 -12.44
N SER A 127 -11.27 -5.84 -12.11
CA SER A 127 -12.45 -6.04 -12.94
C SER A 127 -13.16 -4.71 -13.26
N LYS A 128 -13.37 -3.86 -12.25
CA LYS A 128 -13.92 -2.51 -12.46
C LYS A 128 -13.06 -1.65 -13.38
N SER A 129 -11.73 -1.68 -13.21
CA SER A 129 -10.81 -0.92 -14.07
C SER A 129 -10.81 -1.44 -15.52
N LEU A 130 -10.82 -2.76 -15.72
CA LEU A 130 -10.88 -3.38 -17.04
C LEU A 130 -12.21 -3.06 -17.74
N LEU A 131 -13.33 -3.15 -17.03
CA LEU A 131 -14.64 -2.77 -17.55
C LEU A 131 -14.70 -1.29 -17.94
N GLN A 132 -14.10 -0.41 -17.15
CA GLN A 132 -13.98 1.01 -17.50
C GLN A 132 -13.16 1.20 -18.77
N LYS A 133 -12.00 0.55 -18.88
CA LYS A 133 -11.15 0.61 -20.09
C LYS A 133 -11.88 0.10 -21.33
N LEU A 134 -12.58 -1.04 -21.22
CA LEU A 134 -13.40 -1.59 -22.31
C LEU A 134 -14.53 -0.65 -22.71
N ARG A 135 -15.20 -0.04 -21.73
CA ARG A 135 -16.27 0.94 -22.01
C ARG A 135 -15.71 2.19 -22.71
N HIS A 136 -14.55 2.68 -22.31
CA HIS A 136 -13.90 3.80 -22.98
C HIS A 136 -13.54 3.43 -24.42
N ALA A 137 -12.91 2.27 -24.65
CA ALA A 137 -12.58 1.80 -25.99
C ALA A 137 -13.83 1.62 -26.90
N GLN A 138 -14.94 1.12 -26.35
CA GLN A 138 -16.21 1.01 -27.08
C GLN A 138 -16.83 2.37 -27.42
N LEU A 139 -16.66 3.37 -26.56
CA LEU A 139 -17.19 4.71 -26.81
C LEU A 139 -16.35 5.49 -27.83
N GLU A 140 -15.03 5.29 -27.86
CA GLU A 140 -14.15 5.88 -28.90
C GLU A 140 -14.49 5.41 -30.31
N THR A 141 -15.12 4.23 -30.46
CA THR A 141 -15.63 3.77 -31.77
C THR A 141 -16.93 4.44 -32.23
N ASN A 142 -17.61 5.18 -31.35
CA ASN A 142 -18.86 5.88 -31.60
C ASN A 142 -18.67 7.38 -31.34
N GLU A 143 -17.87 8.07 -32.17
CA GLU A 143 -17.74 9.53 -32.12
C GLU A 143 -19.07 10.20 -32.53
N GLY A 144 -19.96 10.36 -31.55
CA GLY A 144 -21.02 11.35 -31.53
C GLY A 144 -20.74 12.31 -30.38
N THR A 145 -20.09 13.43 -30.66
CA THR A 145 -19.73 14.50 -29.72
C THR A 145 -20.95 15.33 -29.31
N GLU A 146 -21.98 14.70 -28.76
CA GLU A 146 -23.05 15.41 -28.07
C GLU A 146 -22.96 15.06 -26.59
N ILE A 147 -22.69 16.07 -25.77
CA ILE A 147 -22.92 15.98 -24.33
C ILE A 147 -24.37 15.58 -24.16
N ASP A 148 -24.59 14.36 -23.69
CA ASP A 148 -25.91 13.78 -23.52
C ASP A 148 -26.65 14.57 -22.41
N GLN A 149 -27.33 15.65 -22.81
CA GLN A 149 -27.93 16.65 -21.92
C GLN A 149 -28.89 15.98 -20.91
N ASN A 150 -29.55 14.90 -21.33
CA ASN A 150 -30.44 14.10 -20.50
C ASN A 150 -29.69 13.38 -19.37
N ARG A 151 -28.49 12.84 -19.64
CA ARG A 151 -27.65 12.18 -18.63
C ARG A 151 -27.12 13.19 -17.62
N TRP A 152 -26.71 14.37 -18.08
CA TRP A 152 -26.28 15.45 -17.20
C TRP A 152 -27.44 15.92 -16.30
N HIS A 153 -28.60 16.20 -16.90
CA HIS A 153 -29.80 16.62 -16.16
C HIS A 153 -30.20 15.60 -15.09
N THR A 154 -30.18 14.31 -15.42
CA THR A 154 -30.52 13.22 -14.47
C THR A 154 -29.52 13.14 -13.32
N THR A 155 -28.22 13.28 -13.61
CA THR A 155 -27.17 13.20 -12.58
C THR A 155 -27.20 14.42 -11.67
N VAL A 156 -27.37 15.61 -12.22
CA VAL A 156 -27.47 16.85 -11.43
C VAL A 156 -28.75 16.83 -10.57
N THR A 157 -29.88 16.39 -11.12
CA THR A 157 -31.14 16.32 -10.38
C THR A 157 -31.07 15.33 -9.21
N SER A 158 -30.36 14.21 -9.35
CA SER A 158 -30.20 13.24 -8.26
C SER A 158 -29.31 13.78 -7.13
N ILE A 159 -28.22 14.48 -7.46
CA ILE A 159 -27.35 15.16 -6.48
C ILE A 159 -28.14 16.27 -5.76
N LEU A 160 -28.86 17.11 -6.50
CA LEU A 160 -29.71 18.15 -5.91
C LEU A 160 -30.83 17.56 -5.03
N GLY A 161 -31.40 16.42 -5.43
CA GLY A 161 -32.39 15.70 -4.63
C GLY A 161 -31.81 15.10 -3.34
N LEU A 162 -30.55 14.64 -3.36
CA LEU A 162 -29.82 14.24 -2.16
C LEU A 162 -29.55 15.44 -1.25
N TRP A 163 -29.07 16.55 -1.81
CA TRP A 163 -28.83 17.79 -1.06
C TRP A 163 -30.09 18.30 -0.36
N LYS A 164 -31.21 18.37 -1.08
CA LYS A 164 -32.51 18.76 -0.52
C LYS A 164 -32.95 17.83 0.62
N ARG A 165 -32.74 16.52 0.49
CA ARG A 165 -33.09 15.55 1.55
C ARG A 165 -32.22 15.70 2.79
N LEU A 166 -30.91 15.86 2.62
CA LEU A 166 -29.97 16.06 3.73
C LEU A 166 -30.25 17.35 4.50
N ASN A 167 -30.67 18.41 3.80
CA ASN A 167 -30.98 19.71 4.39
C ASN A 167 -32.46 19.90 4.78
N ALA A 168 -33.32 18.91 4.54
CA ALA A 168 -34.77 19.03 4.81
C ALA A 168 -35.09 19.26 6.30
N GLN A 169 -34.24 18.75 7.20
CA GLN A 169 -34.40 18.88 8.65
C GLN A 169 -33.34 19.79 9.29
N ASN A 170 -32.39 20.33 8.52
CA ASN A 170 -31.20 20.98 9.07
C ASN A 170 -30.92 22.33 8.39
N THR A 171 -30.91 23.41 9.17
CA THR A 171 -30.79 24.79 8.67
C THR A 171 -29.35 25.31 8.66
N LEU A 172 -28.34 24.45 8.84
CA LEU A 172 -26.93 24.85 8.87
C LEU A 172 -26.51 25.63 7.61
N HIS A 173 -27.09 25.31 6.46
CA HIS A 173 -26.86 26.01 5.18
C HIS A 173 -27.43 27.44 5.09
N ILE A 174 -28.25 27.85 6.07
CA ILE A 174 -28.85 29.20 6.19
C ILE A 174 -28.35 29.91 7.46
N THR A 175 -27.71 29.18 8.37
CA THR A 175 -27.27 29.72 9.67
C THR A 175 -26.05 30.61 9.44
N ALA A 176 -26.11 31.86 9.93
CA ALA A 176 -24.97 32.76 9.85
C ALA A 176 -23.82 32.25 10.72
N ALA A 177 -22.60 32.26 10.19
CA ALA A 177 -21.42 31.87 10.94
C ALA A 177 -21.23 32.77 12.17
N ILE A 178 -21.09 32.17 13.35
CA ILE A 178 -20.77 32.87 14.60
C ILE A 178 -19.30 33.28 14.53
N GLN A 179 -18.99 34.54 14.89
CA GLN A 179 -17.59 34.98 15.03
C GLN A 179 -16.96 34.23 16.21
N PRO A 180 -15.76 33.67 16.08
CA PRO A 180 -15.15 32.90 17.15
C PRO A 180 -14.89 33.82 18.36
N GLU A 181 -15.60 33.59 19.46
CA GLU A 181 -15.23 34.14 20.77
C GLU A 181 -13.98 33.39 21.25
N ASN A 182 -13.01 34.12 21.82
CA ASN A 182 -11.83 33.49 22.40
C ASN A 182 -12.19 33.00 23.80
N THR A 183 -12.28 31.68 23.96
CA THR A 183 -12.56 31.04 25.25
C THR A 183 -11.26 30.53 25.88
N ASP A 184 -11.18 30.57 27.22
CA ASP A 184 -10.02 30.06 27.98
C ASP A 184 -9.93 28.51 27.96
N ASP A 185 -11.03 27.81 27.64
CA ASP A 185 -11.05 26.35 27.49
C ASP A 185 -10.65 25.93 26.06
N PRO A 186 -9.52 25.19 25.88
CA PRO A 186 -9.07 24.75 24.57
C PRO A 186 -10.03 23.77 23.88
N ILE A 187 -10.85 23.02 24.62
CA ILE A 187 -11.85 22.11 24.04
C ILE A 187 -13.01 22.91 23.45
N GLU A 188 -13.51 23.89 24.20
CA GLU A 188 -14.57 24.78 23.75
C GLU A 188 -14.13 25.60 22.51
N GLN A 189 -12.90 26.11 22.53
CA GLN A 189 -12.32 26.80 21.37
C GLN A 189 -12.25 25.90 20.13
N ALA A 190 -11.86 24.64 20.29
CA ALA A 190 -11.80 23.69 19.17
C ALA A 190 -13.20 23.42 18.58
N LEU A 191 -14.21 23.24 19.43
CA LEU A 191 -15.59 23.01 19.00
C LEU A 191 -16.18 24.24 18.29
N ILE A 192 -15.92 25.45 18.78
CA ILE A 192 -16.36 26.70 18.15
C ILE A 192 -15.70 26.85 16.77
N LEU A 193 -14.40 26.60 16.66
CA LEU A 193 -13.68 26.68 15.38
C LEU A 193 -14.17 25.63 14.37
N GLU A 194 -14.41 24.39 14.81
CA GLU A 194 -14.95 23.32 13.96
C GLU A 194 -16.36 23.67 13.49
N TYR A 195 -17.22 24.16 14.38
CA TYR A 195 -18.57 24.61 14.04
C TYR A 195 -18.56 25.74 13.02
N THR A 196 -17.77 26.79 13.26
CA THR A 196 -17.64 27.93 12.34
C THR A 196 -17.08 27.51 10.98
N HIS A 197 -16.10 26.60 10.95
CA HIS A 197 -15.56 26.05 9.72
C HIS A 197 -16.59 25.22 8.94
N ALA A 198 -17.35 24.37 9.63
CA ALA A 198 -18.41 23.56 9.04
C ALA A 198 -19.52 24.45 8.44
N VAL A 199 -19.98 25.48 9.16
CA VAL A 199 -20.97 26.44 8.66
C VAL A 199 -20.43 27.18 7.43
N HIS A 200 -19.15 27.57 7.43
CA HIS A 200 -18.53 28.21 6.26
C HIS A 200 -18.54 27.31 5.03
N ILE A 201 -18.13 26.04 5.15
CA ILE A 201 -18.14 25.07 4.03
C ILE A 201 -19.55 24.84 3.50
N VAL A 202 -20.54 24.71 4.38
CA VAL A 202 -21.92 24.40 3.98
C VAL A 202 -22.64 25.63 3.40
N SER A 203 -22.25 26.85 3.79
CA SER A 203 -22.83 28.11 3.31
C SER A 203 -22.09 28.74 2.13
N LEU A 204 -20.97 28.16 1.69
CA LEU A 204 -20.22 28.54 0.50
C LEU A 204 -21.14 28.45 -0.72
N LYS A 205 -21.54 29.62 -1.22
CA LYS A 205 -22.34 29.80 -2.44
C LYS A 205 -21.46 29.72 -3.68
#